data_AF-A0A529Y1I9-F1
#
_entry.id   AF-A0A529Y1I9-F1
#
_cell.length_a   1.000
_cell.length_b   1.000
_cell.length_c   1.000
_cell.angle_alpha   90.00
_cell.angle_beta   90.00
_cell.angle_gamma   90.00
#
_symmetry.space_group_name_H-M   'P 1'
#
loop_
_entity.id
_entity.type
_entity.pdbx_description
1 polymer ?
#
loop_
_entity_poly.entity_id
_entity_poly.type
_entity_poly.pdbx_seq_one_letter_code
_entity_poly.pdbx_strand_id
1 'polypeptide(L)'
;ATQMLESMITAPVPTRAEVSDVSIAVFEGADAIMLSAESAAGAYPVEAVGMMNRIATKVETDPTYAGIINAQRSEPEATGADAISLAAREIAETLKLSAIISYTASGTTGLRAARERPQVPIVALSPILSTARRLSLLWGTHCVVSEDATDLDDMVDRACRIALEEGFGKPGDRVIITAGVPLRTPGSTNMLRIAYIGSETH
;
A
#
# COMPACT_ATOMS: atom_id res chain seq x y z
N ALA A 1 8.07 6.86 -16.35
CA ALA A 1 7.64 5.84 -17.33
C ALA A 1 8.51 5.96 -18.57
N THR A 2 8.75 4.85 -19.28
CA THR A 2 9.69 4.67 -20.43
C THR A 2 11.17 4.73 -20.04
N GLN A 3 12.00 4.01 -20.80
CA GLN A 3 13.48 4.00 -20.72
C GLN A 3 14.06 3.75 -19.32
N MET A 4 13.38 2.94 -18.50
CA MET A 4 13.82 2.69 -17.13
C MET A 4 14.97 1.68 -17.09
N LEU A 5 14.87 0.58 -17.85
CA LEU A 5 15.89 -0.47 -17.93
C LEU A 5 16.11 -0.88 -19.41
N GLU A 6 16.16 0.08 -20.33
CA GLU A 6 16.14 -0.14 -21.79
C GLU A 6 17.22 -1.11 -22.28
N SER A 7 18.42 -1.07 -21.72
CA SER A 7 19.52 -1.99 -22.05
C SER A 7 19.15 -3.45 -21.78
N MET A 8 18.21 -3.72 -20.87
CA MET A 8 17.73 -5.06 -20.56
C MET A 8 16.86 -5.69 -21.65
N ILE A 9 16.53 -4.95 -22.71
CA ILE A 9 15.97 -5.53 -23.94
C ILE A 9 16.96 -6.54 -24.54
N THR A 10 18.27 -6.28 -24.45
CA THR A 10 19.32 -7.09 -25.09
C THR A 10 20.37 -7.64 -24.13
N ALA A 11 20.41 -7.16 -22.88
CA ALA A 11 21.35 -7.60 -21.85
C ALA A 11 20.64 -8.14 -20.59
N PRO A 12 21.23 -9.09 -19.85
CA PRO A 12 20.61 -9.63 -18.63
C PRO A 12 20.74 -8.69 -17.42
N VAL A 13 21.49 -7.59 -17.53
CA VAL A 13 21.73 -6.62 -16.46
C VAL A 13 21.67 -5.19 -17.01
N PRO A 14 21.14 -4.23 -16.23
CA PRO A 14 21.08 -2.84 -16.64
C PRO A 14 22.42 -2.13 -16.44
N THR A 15 22.52 -0.95 -17.01
CA THR A 15 23.60 0.00 -16.78
C THR A 15 23.47 0.66 -15.40
N ARG A 16 24.57 1.25 -14.91
CA ARG A 16 24.53 2.04 -13.67
C ARG A 16 23.60 3.25 -13.76
N ALA A 17 23.48 3.86 -14.94
CA ALA A 17 22.63 5.02 -15.16
C ALA A 17 21.14 4.64 -14.98
N GLU A 18 20.70 3.56 -15.61
CA GLU A 18 19.32 3.05 -15.50
C GLU A 18 18.95 2.68 -14.05
N VAL A 19 19.88 2.05 -13.31
CA VAL A 19 19.66 1.80 -11.87
C VAL A 19 19.47 3.10 -11.10
N SER A 20 20.24 4.15 -11.42
CA SER A 20 20.11 5.46 -10.81
C SER A 20 18.76 6.11 -11.15
N ASP A 21 18.32 6.04 -12.40
CA ASP A 21 17.06 6.63 -12.85
C ASP A 21 15.85 5.98 -12.19
N VAL A 22 15.83 4.64 -12.10
CA VAL A 22 14.80 3.91 -11.33
C VAL A 22 14.83 4.33 -9.86
N SER A 23 16.03 4.44 -9.27
CA SER A 23 16.15 4.80 -7.85
C SER A 23 15.62 6.21 -7.57
N ILE A 24 15.91 7.17 -8.45
CA ILE A 24 15.42 8.55 -8.35
C ILE A 24 13.89 8.56 -8.40
N ALA A 25 13.28 7.84 -9.34
CA ALA A 25 11.81 7.79 -9.44
C ALA A 25 11.15 7.28 -8.14
N VAL A 26 11.77 6.32 -7.45
CA VAL A 26 11.28 5.83 -6.16
C VAL A 26 11.49 6.87 -5.05
N PHE A 27 12.64 7.56 -5.00
CA PHE A 27 12.88 8.66 -4.05
C PHE A 27 11.99 9.89 -4.28
N GLU A 28 11.54 10.12 -5.51
CA GLU A 28 10.54 11.13 -5.87
C GLU A 28 9.11 10.69 -5.50
N GLY A 29 8.95 9.51 -4.90
CA GLY A 29 7.68 9.03 -4.37
C GLY A 29 6.70 8.59 -5.45
N ALA A 30 7.16 8.14 -6.62
CA ALA A 30 6.28 7.56 -7.63
C ALA A 30 5.49 6.36 -7.07
N ASP A 31 4.18 6.33 -7.29
CA ASP A 31 3.35 5.19 -6.87
C ASP A 31 3.67 3.91 -7.65
N ALA A 32 4.09 4.05 -8.90
CA ALA A 32 4.45 2.93 -9.76
C ALA A 32 5.55 3.31 -10.76
N ILE A 33 6.36 2.31 -11.10
CA ILE A 33 7.39 2.36 -12.14
C ILE A 33 7.02 1.36 -13.25
N MET A 34 7.37 1.71 -14.49
CA MET A 34 6.85 1.02 -15.67
C MET A 34 7.98 0.51 -16.57
N LEU A 35 7.87 -0.75 -16.96
CA LEU A 35 8.63 -1.35 -18.07
C LEU A 35 7.81 -1.28 -19.35
N SER A 36 8.47 -1.02 -20.47
CA SER A 36 7.88 -0.95 -21.80
C SER A 36 8.34 -2.14 -22.65
N ALA A 37 9.29 -1.93 -23.56
CA ALA A 37 9.80 -2.96 -24.45
C ALA A 37 10.57 -4.04 -23.70
N GLU A 38 11.15 -3.70 -22.54
CA GLU A 38 11.91 -4.60 -21.68
C GLU A 38 11.11 -5.86 -21.31
N SER A 39 9.84 -5.70 -20.94
CA SER A 39 8.94 -6.80 -20.57
C SER A 39 8.06 -7.28 -21.71
N ALA A 40 7.74 -6.41 -22.68
CA ALA A 40 6.84 -6.75 -23.78
C ALA A 40 7.50 -7.58 -24.90
N ALA A 41 8.76 -7.27 -25.25
CA ALA A 41 9.45 -7.89 -26.38
C ALA A 41 10.97 -8.10 -26.16
N GLY A 42 11.49 -7.81 -24.97
CA GLY A 42 12.90 -7.97 -24.62
C GLY A 42 13.33 -9.43 -24.50
N ALA A 43 14.64 -9.67 -24.56
CA ALA A 43 15.22 -11.00 -24.38
C ALA A 43 15.22 -11.48 -22.92
N TYR A 44 15.08 -10.57 -21.95
CA TYR A 44 15.17 -10.84 -20.51
C TYR A 44 13.98 -10.23 -19.71
N PRO A 45 12.72 -10.53 -20.07
CA PRO A 45 11.55 -9.86 -19.50
C PRO A 45 11.34 -10.17 -18.02
N VAL A 46 11.64 -11.40 -17.58
CA VAL A 46 11.50 -11.82 -16.18
C VAL A 46 12.58 -11.16 -15.31
N GLU A 47 13.81 -11.11 -15.83
CA GLU A 47 14.95 -10.48 -15.17
C GLU A 47 14.76 -8.97 -15.06
N ALA A 48 14.16 -8.32 -16.08
CA ALA A 48 13.84 -6.90 -16.04
C ALA A 48 12.85 -6.58 -14.91
N VAL A 49 11.76 -7.36 -14.78
CA VAL A 49 10.81 -7.21 -13.66
C VAL A 49 11.50 -7.48 -12.32
N GLY A 50 12.28 -8.56 -12.22
CA GLY A 50 13.01 -8.90 -11.01
C GLY A 50 14.08 -7.87 -10.62
N MET A 51 14.70 -7.21 -11.60
CA MET A 51 15.64 -6.11 -11.35
C MET A 51 14.91 -4.86 -10.89
N MET A 52 13.81 -4.49 -11.53
CA MET A 52 12.97 -3.35 -11.13
C MET A 52 12.52 -3.49 -9.67
N ASN A 53 12.01 -4.67 -9.29
CA ASN A 53 11.63 -4.98 -7.92
C ASN A 53 12.82 -4.86 -6.95
N ARG A 54 13.99 -5.42 -7.30
CA ARG A 54 15.18 -5.34 -6.44
C ARG A 54 15.65 -3.90 -6.20
N ILE A 55 15.61 -3.04 -7.22
CA ILE A 55 15.99 -1.63 -7.09
C ILE A 55 15.00 -0.92 -6.17
N ALA A 56 13.69 -1.07 -6.42
CA ALA A 56 12.65 -0.44 -5.61
C ALA A 56 12.75 -0.83 -4.12
N THR A 57 12.77 -2.14 -3.83
CA THR A 57 12.90 -2.62 -2.44
C THR A 57 14.22 -2.15 -1.80
N LYS A 58 15.31 -2.10 -2.57
CA LYS A 58 16.59 -1.62 -2.03
C LYS A 58 16.52 -0.15 -1.62
N VAL A 59 15.89 0.69 -2.43
CA VAL A 59 15.68 2.12 -2.13
C VAL A 59 14.74 2.30 -0.95
N GLU A 60 13.62 1.58 -0.90
CA GLU A 60 12.64 1.69 0.19
C GLU A 60 13.21 1.29 1.56
N THR A 61 14.23 0.44 1.59
CA THR A 61 14.96 0.05 2.82
C THR A 61 16.10 1.02 3.21
N ASP A 62 16.38 2.05 2.40
CA ASP A 62 17.41 3.03 2.72
C ASP A 62 16.97 3.88 3.94
N PRO A 63 17.84 4.11 4.95
CA PRO A 63 17.50 4.91 6.12
C PRO A 63 17.02 6.34 5.81
N THR A 64 17.42 6.90 4.67
CA THR A 64 17.03 8.25 4.25
C THR A 64 15.67 8.29 3.55
N TYR A 65 15.20 7.16 3.01
CA TYR A 65 13.96 7.09 2.21
C TYR A 65 12.75 7.62 2.96
N ALA A 66 12.53 7.13 4.19
CA ALA A 66 11.41 7.58 5.02
C ALA A 66 11.42 9.10 5.25
N GLY A 67 12.60 9.67 5.53
CA GLY A 67 12.74 11.12 5.73
C GLY A 67 12.45 11.93 4.46
N ILE A 68 12.93 11.45 3.31
CA ILE A 68 12.73 12.09 2.01
C ILE A 68 11.25 12.08 1.62
N ILE A 69 10.57 10.93 1.71
CA ILE A 69 9.15 10.80 1.38
C ILE A 69 8.29 11.63 2.35
N ASN A 70 8.63 11.60 3.64
CA ASN A 70 7.93 12.38 4.65
C ASN A 70 7.99 13.90 4.38
N ALA A 71 9.11 14.38 3.85
CA ALA A 71 9.32 15.80 3.53
C ALA A 71 8.59 16.24 2.25
N GLN A 72 8.27 15.31 1.35
CA GLN A 72 7.53 15.58 0.11
C GLN A 72 6.01 15.49 0.27
N ARG A 73 5.52 15.12 1.46
CA ARG A 73 4.08 14.97 1.70
C ARG A 73 3.33 16.28 1.51
N SER A 74 2.16 16.16 0.89
CA SER A 74 1.16 17.22 0.90
C SER A 74 0.48 17.28 2.26
N GLU A 75 0.13 18.49 2.70
CA GLU A 75 -0.73 18.65 3.87
C GLU A 75 -2.11 18.02 3.59
N PRO A 76 -2.71 17.30 4.56
CA PRO A 76 -4.05 16.75 4.40
C PRO A 76 -5.08 17.87 4.20
N GLU A 77 -6.12 17.60 3.42
CA GLU A 77 -7.23 18.53 3.31
C GLU A 77 -8.01 18.61 4.64
N ALA A 78 -8.70 19.73 4.88
CA ALA A 78 -9.53 19.93 6.07
C ALA A 78 -10.84 19.11 6.02
N THR A 79 -10.73 17.79 5.85
CA THR A 79 -11.84 16.83 5.82
C THR A 79 -11.64 15.75 6.87
N GLY A 80 -12.74 15.17 7.38
CA GLY A 80 -12.66 14.09 8.37
C GLY A 80 -11.95 12.83 7.84
N ALA A 81 -12.10 12.53 6.55
CA ALA A 81 -11.46 11.37 5.93
C ALA A 81 -9.93 11.52 5.85
N ASP A 82 -9.45 12.72 5.54
CA ASP A 82 -8.03 13.06 5.51
C ASP A 82 -7.45 13.04 6.93
N ALA A 83 -8.13 13.64 7.91
CA ALA A 83 -7.72 13.62 9.30
C ALA A 83 -7.62 12.18 9.87
N ILE A 84 -8.56 11.30 9.51
CA ILE A 84 -8.51 9.89 9.94
C ILE A 84 -7.39 9.13 9.28
N SER A 85 -7.09 9.40 8.01
CA SER A 85 -6.00 8.74 7.29
C SER A 85 -4.65 9.14 7.89
N LEU A 86 -4.46 10.43 8.19
CA LEU A 86 -3.30 10.93 8.93
C LEU A 86 -3.19 10.26 10.31
N ALA A 87 -4.27 10.25 11.09
CA ALA A 87 -4.28 9.64 12.42
C ALA A 87 -3.97 8.14 12.37
N ALA A 88 -4.50 7.42 11.37
CA ALA A 88 -4.22 6.00 11.18
C ALA A 88 -2.73 5.73 10.96
N ARG A 89 -2.07 6.54 10.14
CA ARG A 89 -0.62 6.47 9.94
C ARG A 89 0.13 6.76 11.24
N GLU A 90 -0.17 7.88 11.90
CA GLU A 90 0.54 8.27 13.12
C GLU A 90 0.44 7.19 14.21
N ILE A 91 -0.76 6.65 14.43
CA ILE A 91 -1.00 5.57 15.39
C ILE A 91 -0.26 4.30 14.97
N ALA A 92 -0.31 3.95 13.67
CA ALA A 92 0.35 2.76 13.16
C ALA A 92 1.87 2.79 13.37
N GLU A 93 2.51 3.92 13.06
CA GLU A 93 3.95 4.11 13.21
C GLU A 93 4.34 4.18 14.70
N THR A 94 3.56 4.90 15.52
CA THR A 94 3.83 5.07 16.96
C THR A 94 3.73 3.76 17.72
N LEU A 95 2.68 2.99 17.47
CA LEU A 95 2.44 1.72 18.15
C LEU A 95 3.15 0.54 17.49
N LYS A 96 3.83 0.76 16.35
CA LYS A 96 4.48 -0.28 15.54
C LYS A 96 3.49 -1.40 15.21
N LEU A 97 2.35 -1.00 14.65
CA LEU A 97 1.31 -1.93 14.21
C LEU A 97 1.80 -2.75 13.01
N SER A 98 1.20 -3.92 12.79
CA SER A 98 1.61 -4.80 11.70
C SER A 98 1.10 -4.32 10.33
N ALA A 99 -0.09 -3.70 10.28
CA ALA A 99 -0.70 -3.18 9.07
C ALA A 99 -1.80 -2.14 9.32
N ILE A 100 -2.08 -1.34 8.29
CA ILE A 100 -3.29 -0.52 8.17
C ILE A 100 -4.27 -1.25 7.26
N ILE A 101 -5.46 -1.56 7.76
CA ILE A 101 -6.51 -2.26 7.00
C ILE A 101 -7.58 -1.23 6.61
N SER A 102 -7.81 -1.07 5.32
CA SER A 102 -8.67 -0.02 4.78
C SER A 102 -9.85 -0.62 4.03
N TYR A 103 -11.04 -0.57 4.63
CA TYR A 103 -12.27 -0.93 3.94
C TYR A 103 -12.64 0.16 2.93
N THR A 104 -12.84 -0.24 1.67
CA THR A 104 -13.07 0.72 0.59
C THR A 104 -13.86 0.16 -0.60
N ALA A 105 -15.08 0.65 -0.80
CA ALA A 105 -15.88 0.32 -1.98
C ALA A 105 -15.46 1.12 -3.22
N SER A 106 -15.33 2.45 -3.09
CA SER A 106 -14.94 3.35 -4.19
C SER A 106 -13.43 3.49 -4.38
N GLY A 107 -12.64 3.08 -3.38
CA GLY A 107 -11.18 3.19 -3.35
C GLY A 107 -10.63 4.43 -2.64
N THR A 108 -11.49 5.39 -2.25
CA THR A 108 -11.03 6.66 -1.69
C THR A 108 -10.34 6.52 -0.32
N THR A 109 -10.78 5.60 0.54
CA THR A 109 -10.10 5.29 1.81
C THR A 109 -8.69 4.74 1.56
N GLY A 110 -8.56 3.76 0.65
CA GLY A 110 -7.26 3.17 0.29
C GLY A 110 -6.32 4.19 -0.34
N LEU A 111 -6.84 5.04 -1.22
CA LEU A 111 -6.09 6.14 -1.83
C LEU A 111 -5.52 7.10 -0.78
N ARG A 112 -6.33 7.53 0.19
CA ARG A 112 -5.85 8.42 1.26
C ARG A 112 -4.80 7.74 2.12
N ALA A 113 -5.02 6.48 2.52
CA ALA A 113 -4.03 5.73 3.28
C ALA A 113 -2.69 5.63 2.53
N ALA A 114 -2.70 5.37 1.22
CA ALA A 114 -1.48 5.29 0.39
C ALA A 114 -0.79 6.65 0.23
N ARG A 115 -1.56 7.74 0.12
CA ARG A 115 -1.04 9.12 0.03
C ARG A 115 -0.26 9.52 1.27
N GLU A 116 -0.66 9.02 2.45
CA GLU A 116 0.05 9.31 3.70
C GLU A 116 1.45 8.64 3.76
N ARG A 117 1.74 7.70 2.84
CA ARG A 117 3.01 6.95 2.74
C ARG A 117 3.45 6.34 4.10
N PRO A 118 2.58 5.54 4.74
CA PRO A 118 2.89 4.93 6.03
C PRO A 118 4.09 3.97 5.94
N GLN A 119 4.85 3.85 7.02
CA GLN A 119 5.96 2.88 7.14
C GLN A 119 5.49 1.43 7.36
N VAL A 120 4.18 1.18 7.37
CA VAL A 120 3.56 -0.13 7.53
C VAL A 120 2.72 -0.46 6.29
N PRO A 121 2.56 -1.74 5.93
CA PRO A 121 1.76 -2.13 4.78
C PRO A 121 0.30 -1.72 4.92
N ILE A 122 -0.31 -1.40 3.78
CA ILE A 122 -1.75 -1.12 3.68
C ILE A 122 -2.44 -2.33 3.07
N VAL A 123 -3.45 -2.87 3.75
CA VAL A 123 -4.34 -3.91 3.22
C VAL A 123 -5.67 -3.27 2.83
N ALA A 124 -5.89 -3.03 1.55
CA ALA A 124 -7.13 -2.46 1.03
C ALA A 124 -8.15 -3.56 0.76
N LEU A 125 -9.26 -3.56 1.50
CA LEU A 125 -10.35 -4.51 1.39
C LEU A 125 -11.48 -3.91 0.56
N SER A 126 -11.85 -4.56 -0.54
CA SER A 126 -12.91 -4.07 -1.43
C SER A 126 -13.81 -5.19 -1.92
N PRO A 127 -15.15 -5.01 -1.92
CA PRO A 127 -16.07 -5.95 -2.56
C PRO A 127 -16.09 -5.82 -4.09
N ILE A 128 -15.45 -4.78 -4.64
CA ILE A 128 -15.50 -4.46 -6.06
C ILE A 128 -14.15 -4.75 -6.70
N LEU A 129 -14.09 -5.79 -7.53
CA LEU A 129 -12.87 -6.22 -8.23
C LEU A 129 -12.22 -5.09 -9.06
N SER A 130 -13.01 -4.22 -9.70
CA SER A 130 -12.47 -3.10 -10.47
C SER A 130 -11.83 -2.03 -9.58
N THR A 131 -12.35 -1.81 -8.36
CA THR A 131 -11.73 -0.94 -7.36
C THR A 131 -10.39 -1.54 -6.91
N ALA A 132 -10.37 -2.81 -6.51
CA ALA A 132 -9.15 -3.49 -6.09
C ALA A 132 -8.04 -3.40 -7.15
N ARG A 133 -8.36 -3.69 -8.43
CA ARG A 133 -7.41 -3.56 -9.55
C ARG A 133 -6.86 -2.15 -9.74
N ARG A 134 -7.69 -1.12 -9.56
CA ARG A 134 -7.24 0.28 -9.64
C ARG A 134 -6.30 0.63 -8.50
N LEU A 135 -6.59 0.15 -7.30
CA LEU A 135 -5.78 0.41 -6.10
C LEU A 135 -4.44 -0.36 -6.12
N SER A 136 -4.32 -1.46 -6.87
CA SER A 136 -3.06 -2.20 -6.99
C SER A 136 -1.92 -1.41 -7.63
N LEU A 137 -2.21 -0.24 -8.23
CA LEU A 137 -1.19 0.69 -8.74
C LEU A 137 -0.76 1.73 -7.70
N LEU A 138 -1.41 1.78 -6.54
CA LEU A 138 -1.05 2.71 -5.48
C LEU A 138 0.12 2.17 -4.65
N TRP A 139 0.97 3.08 -4.22
CA TRP A 139 2.11 2.75 -3.38
C TRP A 139 1.69 1.99 -2.11
N GLY A 140 2.48 0.98 -1.73
CA GLY A 140 2.37 0.29 -0.44
C GLY A 140 1.04 -0.44 -0.19
N THR A 141 0.20 -0.63 -1.23
CA THR A 141 -1.16 -1.15 -1.08
C THR A 141 -1.27 -2.59 -1.57
N HIS A 142 -1.58 -3.51 -0.65
CA HIS A 142 -2.01 -4.87 -0.94
C HIS A 142 -3.53 -4.93 -1.02
N CYS A 143 -4.08 -5.28 -2.18
CA CYS A 143 -5.52 -5.26 -2.40
C CYS A 143 -6.13 -6.66 -2.31
N VAL A 144 -7.14 -6.83 -1.46
CA VAL A 144 -7.88 -8.08 -1.30
C VAL A 144 -9.34 -7.84 -1.68
N VAL A 145 -9.85 -8.69 -2.58
CA VAL A 145 -11.27 -8.69 -2.91
C VAL A 145 -12.03 -9.50 -1.87
N SER A 146 -12.85 -8.84 -1.08
CA SER A 146 -13.62 -9.46 0.00
C SER A 146 -15.01 -8.85 0.10
N GLU A 147 -15.98 -9.64 0.54
CA GLU A 147 -17.33 -9.13 0.82
C GLU A 147 -17.29 -8.06 1.92
N ASP A 148 -18.19 -7.07 1.80
CA ASP A 148 -18.34 -6.05 2.83
C ASP A 148 -18.84 -6.65 4.14
N ALA A 149 -18.29 -6.14 5.25
CA ALA A 149 -18.72 -6.49 6.59
C ALA A 149 -20.21 -6.17 6.81
N THR A 150 -20.86 -6.98 7.64
CA THR A 150 -22.27 -6.86 8.02
C THR A 150 -22.49 -5.90 9.17
N ASP A 151 -21.59 -5.90 10.13
CA ASP A 151 -21.54 -4.99 11.26
C ASP A 151 -20.09 -4.71 11.67
N LEU A 152 -19.90 -3.99 12.79
CA LEU A 152 -18.58 -3.59 13.25
C LEU A 152 -17.74 -4.75 13.82
N ASP A 153 -18.37 -5.77 14.38
CA ASP A 153 -17.65 -6.91 14.96
C ASP A 153 -17.17 -7.83 13.83
N ASP A 154 -18.06 -8.14 12.87
CA ASP A 154 -17.72 -8.85 11.63
C ASP A 154 -16.62 -8.11 10.84
N MET A 155 -16.64 -6.78 10.83
CA MET A 155 -15.59 -5.97 10.20
C MET A 155 -14.22 -6.21 10.85
N VAL A 156 -14.15 -6.26 12.18
CA VAL A 156 -12.91 -6.49 12.91
C VAL A 156 -12.41 -7.91 12.69
N ASP A 157 -13.29 -8.90 12.85
CA ASP A 157 -12.94 -10.31 12.71
C ASP A 157 -12.43 -10.62 11.30
N ARG A 158 -13.11 -10.12 10.26
CA ARG A 158 -12.67 -10.27 8.87
C ARG A 158 -11.35 -9.59 8.61
N ALA A 159 -11.16 -8.37 9.11
CA ALA A 159 -9.91 -7.63 8.94
C ALA A 159 -8.73 -8.39 9.56
N CYS A 160 -8.86 -8.84 10.81
CA CYS A 160 -7.84 -9.61 11.50
C CYS A 160 -7.56 -10.95 10.80
N ARG A 161 -8.60 -11.67 10.36
CA ARG A 161 -8.46 -12.92 9.63
C ARG A 161 -7.74 -12.74 8.30
N ILE A 162 -8.13 -11.74 7.49
CA ILE A 162 -7.48 -11.47 6.21
C ILE A 162 -6.03 -11.02 6.43
N ALA A 163 -5.75 -10.18 7.42
CA ALA A 163 -4.38 -9.79 7.74
C ALA A 163 -3.49 -11.00 8.09
N LEU A 164 -4.05 -12.00 8.80
CA LEU A 164 -3.36 -13.25 9.10
C LEU A 164 -3.16 -14.12 7.85
N GLU A 165 -4.22 -14.34 7.07
CA GLU A 165 -4.20 -15.18 5.84
C GLU A 165 -3.23 -14.64 4.79
N GLU A 166 -3.15 -13.32 4.65
CA GLU A 166 -2.28 -12.63 3.69
C GLU A 166 -0.86 -12.39 4.24
N GLY A 167 -0.57 -12.78 5.48
CA GLY A 167 0.77 -12.67 6.07
C GLY A 167 1.19 -11.27 6.55
N PHE A 168 0.23 -10.36 6.74
CA PHE A 168 0.45 -8.99 7.27
C PHE A 168 0.33 -8.89 8.80
N GLY A 169 0.31 -10.03 9.49
CA GLY A 169 0.39 -10.10 10.93
C GLY A 169 0.25 -11.53 11.44
N LYS A 170 0.55 -11.74 12.72
CA LYS A 170 0.43 -13.02 13.43
C LYS A 170 -0.44 -12.85 14.68
N PRO A 171 -0.92 -13.94 15.31
CA PRO A 171 -1.66 -13.85 16.56
C PRO A 171 -0.91 -13.02 17.62
N GLY A 172 -1.63 -12.11 18.26
CA GLY A 172 -1.09 -11.15 19.23
C GLY A 172 -0.61 -9.82 18.63
N ASP A 173 -0.41 -9.73 17.32
CA ASP A 173 -0.09 -8.47 16.66
C ASP A 173 -1.30 -7.53 16.66
N ARG A 174 -1.02 -6.23 16.52
CA ARG A 174 -2.04 -5.19 16.46
C ARG A 174 -2.12 -4.60 15.06
N VAL A 175 -3.34 -4.39 14.58
CA VAL A 175 -3.65 -3.72 13.32
C VAL A 175 -4.53 -2.50 13.59
N ILE A 176 -4.56 -1.57 12.64
CA ILE A 176 -5.52 -0.46 12.66
C ILE A 176 -6.44 -0.56 11.47
N ILE A 177 -7.74 -0.42 11.71
CA ILE A 177 -8.79 -0.54 10.72
C ILE A 177 -9.35 0.85 10.46
N THR A 178 -9.44 1.23 9.19
CA THR A 178 -10.12 2.44 8.74
C THR A 178 -11.29 2.07 7.85
N ALA A 179 -12.42 2.73 8.06
CA ALA A 179 -13.65 2.44 7.34
C ALA A 179 -14.60 3.64 7.32
N GLY A 180 -15.63 3.52 6.48
CA GLY A 180 -16.79 4.40 6.48
C GLY A 180 -18.00 3.73 7.12
N VAL A 181 -18.63 4.43 8.06
CA VAL A 181 -19.90 4.03 8.68
C VAL A 181 -20.99 5.08 8.38
N PRO A 182 -22.21 4.68 7.99
CA PRO A 182 -22.70 3.30 7.85
C PRO A 182 -21.95 2.46 6.81
N LEU A 183 -21.68 1.20 7.15
CA LEU A 183 -20.99 0.27 6.24
C LEU A 183 -21.77 0.17 4.91
N ARG A 184 -21.06 -0.20 3.83
CA ARG A 184 -21.61 -0.32 2.47
C ARG A 184 -22.11 0.99 1.85
N THR A 185 -21.88 2.12 2.51
CA THR A 185 -22.17 3.45 1.95
C THR A 185 -20.85 4.08 1.50
N PRO A 186 -20.59 4.21 0.19
CA PRO A 186 -19.38 4.86 -0.29
C PRO A 186 -19.35 6.35 0.09
N GLY A 187 -18.16 6.91 0.25
CA GLY A 187 -17.95 8.36 0.21
C GLY A 187 -17.48 9.01 1.51
N SER A 188 -17.54 8.34 2.66
CA SER A 188 -17.07 8.92 3.93
C SER A 188 -16.22 7.95 4.73
N THR A 189 -14.91 8.19 4.81
CA THR A 189 -14.05 7.55 5.83
C THR A 189 -14.25 8.34 7.12
N ASN A 190 -14.80 7.70 8.16
CA ASN A 190 -15.15 8.38 9.42
C ASN A 190 -14.91 7.53 10.67
N MET A 191 -14.27 6.36 10.54
CA MET A 191 -13.96 5.48 11.66
C MET A 191 -12.54 4.94 11.60
N LEU A 192 -11.96 4.80 12.79
CA LEU A 192 -10.65 4.25 13.06
C LEU A 192 -10.73 3.34 14.29
N ARG A 193 -10.19 2.12 14.21
CA ARG A 193 -10.19 1.15 15.32
C ARG A 193 -8.90 0.35 15.38
N ILE A 194 -8.29 0.25 16.54
CA ILE A 194 -7.18 -0.68 16.79
C ILE A 194 -7.77 -2.04 17.17
N ALA A 195 -7.23 -3.12 16.59
CA ALA A 195 -7.64 -4.49 16.88
C ALA A 195 -6.42 -5.40 17.05
N TYR A 196 -6.63 -6.54 17.71
CA TYR A 196 -5.63 -7.59 17.90
C TYR A 196 -5.96 -8.78 17.00
N ILE A 197 -4.94 -9.32 16.32
CA ILE A 197 -5.10 -10.54 15.53
C ILE A 197 -5.17 -11.73 16.49
N GLY A 198 -6.23 -12.53 16.39
CA GLY A 198 -6.33 -13.81 17.10
C GLY A 198 -6.47 -13.73 18.62
N SER A 199 -6.83 -12.58 19.19
CA SER A 199 -7.31 -12.58 20.57
C SER A 199 -8.77 -13.00 20.57
N GLU A 200 -9.04 -14.23 21.02
CA GLU A 200 -10.32 -14.49 21.67
C GLU A 200 -10.48 -13.41 22.75
N THR A 201 -11.40 -12.47 22.52
CA THR A 201 -11.86 -11.55 23.54
C THR A 201 -12.53 -12.38 24.63
N HIS A 202 -11.82 -12.59 25.74
CA HIS A 202 -12.43 -12.89 27.03
C HIS A 202 -12.83 -11.58 27.72
#